data_AF-A0A1E7J751-F1
#
_entry.id   AF-A0A1E7J751-F1
#
_cell.length_a   1.000
_cell.length_b   1.000
_cell.length_c   1.000
_cell.angle_alpha   90.00
_cell.angle_beta   90.00
_cell.angle_gamma   90.00
#
_symmetry.space_group_name_H-M   'P 1'
#
loop_
_entity.id
_entity.type
_entity.pdbx_description
1 polymer ?
#
loop_
_entity_poly.entity_id
_entity_poly.type
_entity_poly.pdbx_seq_one_letter_code
_entity_poly.pdbx_strand_id
1 'polypeptide(L)'
;MLQRIQRMLIKEFLQMLRDPRMRVVVFGVPVIQMTIMAFALTTDVTNIRTAVFDLDRSSASRQLLSDFTGGGYFRICAYLNSEKEIADLLDRSGVRAVLRIPTGFANDIAAGRTAKVQLITDGTDANSTAIALGYATSIINDFADEQMEQRSRTNGLFTKPVQVEAVTRAWFNSNMESKYYYVPSLIATMLYIFSLLLTSIGIVREKEIGTIEQVMVTPIRRLEFILGKTLPYMITGYISMTIMLLVAFVIFQVHVQGSLSLLYLLTGIYLCGNMGIALLV
;
A
#
# COMPACT_ATOMS: atom_id res chain seq x y z
N MET A 1 32.94 -0.49 32.92
CA MET A 1 32.35 -0.23 31.59
C MET A 1 30.84 -0.47 31.60
N LEU A 2 30.38 -1.72 31.71
CA LEU A 2 28.95 -2.09 31.63
C LEU A 2 28.03 -1.35 32.62
N GLN A 3 28.43 -1.26 33.89
CA GLN A 3 27.62 -0.57 34.92
C GLN A 3 27.43 0.93 34.63
N ARG A 4 28.38 1.59 33.97
CA ARG A 4 28.27 3.01 33.61
C ARG A 4 27.29 3.19 32.44
N ILE A 5 27.41 2.35 31.41
CA ILE A 5 26.48 2.32 30.27
C ILE A 5 25.07 2.03 30.78
N GLN A 6 24.89 1.03 31.64
CA GLN A 6 23.58 0.68 32.20
C GLN A 6 22.94 1.84 32.98
N ARG A 7 23.71 2.55 33.81
CA ARG A 7 23.17 3.72 34.54
C ARG A 7 22.80 4.87 33.61
N MET A 8 23.59 5.09 32.57
CA MET A 8 23.29 6.08 31.53
C MET A 8 22.00 5.72 30.77
N LEU A 9 21.86 4.45 30.38
CA LEU A 9 20.66 3.91 29.74
C LEU A 9 19.41 4.15 30.59
N ILE A 10 19.46 3.76 31.87
CA ILE A 10 18.34 3.91 32.80
C ILE A 10 17.96 5.38 32.95
N LYS A 11 18.95 6.26 33.13
CA LYS A 11 18.74 7.71 33.25
C LYS A 11 18.04 8.26 32.00
N GLU A 12 18.56 7.99 30.81
CA GLU A 12 17.99 8.50 29.56
C GLU A 12 16.58 7.98 29.31
N PHE A 13 16.35 6.68 29.52
CA PHE A 13 15.03 6.08 29.35
C PHE A 13 13.99 6.67 30.31
N LEU A 14 14.36 6.85 31.59
CA LEU A 14 13.51 7.50 32.58
C LEU A 14 13.26 8.98 32.24
N GLN A 15 14.28 9.72 31.81
CA GLN A 15 14.17 11.13 31.46
C GLN A 15 13.21 11.32 30.28
N MET A 16 13.32 10.45 29.29
CA MET A 16 12.45 10.45 28.10
C MET A 16 11.00 10.09 28.47
N LEU A 17 10.77 9.05 29.29
CA LEU A 17 9.42 8.70 29.74
C LEU A 17 8.82 9.73 30.71
N ARG A 18 9.63 10.50 31.43
CA ARG A 18 9.13 11.55 32.32
C ARG A 18 8.60 12.75 31.54
N ASP A 19 9.15 13.02 30.36
CA ASP A 19 8.69 14.09 29.48
C ASP A 19 7.34 13.71 28.84
N PRO A 20 6.24 14.44 29.16
CA PRO A 20 4.92 14.12 28.62
C PRO A 20 4.87 14.24 27.09
N ARG A 21 5.68 15.11 26.48
CA ARG A 21 5.72 15.26 25.02
C ARG A 21 6.34 14.03 24.38
N MET A 22 7.46 13.54 24.90
CA MET A 22 8.10 12.31 24.39
C MET A 22 7.21 11.09 24.59
N ARG A 23 6.46 10.99 25.70
CA ARG A 23 5.46 9.92 25.86
C ARG A 23 4.39 9.96 24.77
N VAL A 24 3.84 11.13 24.45
CA VAL A 24 2.86 11.26 23.38
C VAL A 24 3.47 10.89 22.02
N VAL A 25 4.70 11.31 21.74
CA VAL A 25 5.39 10.98 20.49
C VAL A 25 5.67 9.47 20.37
N VAL A 26 6.11 8.81 21.43
CA VAL A 26 6.46 7.37 21.39
C VAL A 26 5.22 6.47 21.38
N PHE A 27 4.18 6.80 22.16
CA PHE A 27 3.01 5.94 22.32
C PHE A 27 1.77 6.43 21.56
N GLY A 28 1.51 7.74 21.58
CA GLY A 28 0.28 8.32 21.04
C GLY A 28 0.31 8.50 19.52
N VAL A 29 1.36 9.15 19.00
CA VAL A 29 1.48 9.47 17.57
C VAL A 29 1.40 8.23 16.68
N PRO A 30 2.10 7.10 16.94
CA PRO A 30 2.00 5.92 16.07
C PRO A 30 0.58 5.35 16.02
N VAL A 31 -0.13 5.34 17.16
CA VAL A 31 -1.50 4.82 17.25
C VAL A 31 -2.47 5.73 16.51
N ILE A 32 -2.41 7.04 16.76
CA ILE A 32 -3.25 8.03 16.09
C ILE A 32 -2.99 8.00 14.58
N GLN A 33 -1.73 8.01 14.16
CA GLN A 33 -1.34 7.98 12.75
C GLN A 33 -1.86 6.72 12.06
N MET A 34 -1.60 5.54 12.63
CA MET A 34 -2.12 4.26 12.11
C MET A 34 -3.64 4.28 12.02
N THR A 35 -4.33 4.85 13.01
CA THR A 35 -5.79 4.92 13.03
C THR A 35 -6.32 5.85 11.94
N ILE A 36 -5.76 7.06 11.80
CA ILE A 36 -6.10 7.99 10.72
C ILE A 36 -5.88 7.32 9.36
N MET A 37 -4.75 6.64 9.23
CA MET A 37 -4.37 5.96 8.01
C MET A 37 -5.27 4.73 7.75
N ALA A 38 -5.83 4.10 8.78
CA ALA A 38 -6.83 3.04 8.62
C ALA A 38 -8.06 3.52 7.87
N PHE A 39 -8.52 4.71 8.20
CA PHE A 39 -9.65 5.34 7.51
C PHE A 39 -9.25 5.93 6.15
N ALA A 40 -8.01 6.38 5.98
CA ALA A 40 -7.54 6.97 4.73
C ALA A 40 -7.14 5.93 3.66
N LEU A 41 -6.70 4.73 4.07
CA LEU A 41 -6.15 3.69 3.19
C LEU A 41 -7.15 2.61 2.77
N THR A 42 -8.39 2.65 3.26
CA THR A 42 -9.48 1.87 2.64
C THR A 42 -9.86 2.50 1.30
N THR A 43 -8.91 2.54 0.38
CA THR A 43 -9.10 2.71 -1.07
C THR A 43 -9.18 1.34 -1.75
N ASP A 44 -9.63 0.30 -1.05
CA ASP A 44 -9.97 -0.95 -1.70
C ASP A 44 -11.08 -0.66 -2.72
N VAL A 45 -10.70 -0.80 -3.99
CA VAL A 45 -11.54 -0.47 -5.14
C VAL A 45 -12.55 -1.58 -5.34
N THR A 46 -13.45 -1.74 -4.38
CA THR A 46 -14.64 -2.56 -4.50
C THR A 46 -15.78 -1.67 -4.96
N ASN A 47 -16.67 -2.18 -5.82
CA ASN A 47 -17.85 -1.45 -6.30
C ASN A 47 -17.51 -0.17 -7.11
N ILE A 48 -16.64 -0.31 -8.11
CA ILE A 48 -16.34 0.74 -9.10
C ILE A 48 -17.65 1.12 -9.78
N ARG A 49 -18.14 2.34 -9.54
CA ARG A 49 -19.29 2.87 -10.28
C ARG A 49 -18.89 3.04 -11.73
N THR A 50 -19.53 2.28 -12.60
CA THR A 50 -19.20 2.21 -14.02
C THR A 50 -20.39 2.63 -14.86
N ALA A 51 -20.17 3.49 -15.84
CA ALA A 51 -21.14 3.72 -16.91
C ALA A 51 -20.80 2.85 -18.12
N VAL A 52 -21.80 2.49 -18.90
CA VAL A 52 -21.64 1.67 -20.10
C VAL A 52 -22.10 2.47 -21.31
N PHE A 53 -21.20 2.64 -22.27
CA PHE A 53 -21.51 3.18 -23.60
C PHE A 53 -21.45 2.04 -24.62
N ASP A 54 -22.58 1.33 -24.75
CA ASP A 54 -22.72 0.19 -25.68
C ASP A 54 -23.40 0.63 -26.98
N LEU A 55 -22.60 0.72 -28.05
CA LEU A 55 -23.05 1.04 -29.40
C LEU A 55 -23.45 -0.20 -30.21
N ASP A 56 -23.00 -1.40 -29.80
CA ASP A 56 -23.24 -2.66 -30.52
C ASP A 56 -24.56 -3.33 -30.10
N ARG A 57 -24.90 -3.21 -28.80
CA ARG A 57 -26.15 -3.72 -28.18
C ARG A 57 -26.47 -5.19 -28.49
N SER A 58 -25.44 -5.98 -28.75
CA SER A 58 -25.51 -7.38 -29.17
C SER A 58 -25.60 -8.36 -28.00
N SER A 59 -25.78 -9.64 -28.29
CA SER A 59 -25.70 -10.69 -27.26
C SER A 59 -24.29 -10.78 -26.67
N ALA A 60 -23.26 -10.64 -27.51
CA ALA A 60 -21.86 -10.66 -27.08
C ALA A 60 -21.51 -9.47 -26.17
N SER A 61 -22.01 -8.26 -26.48
CA SER A 61 -21.80 -7.10 -25.59
C SER A 61 -22.47 -7.31 -24.23
N ARG A 62 -23.68 -7.87 -24.19
CA ARG A 62 -24.39 -8.18 -22.94
C ARG A 62 -23.70 -9.26 -22.11
N GLN A 63 -23.12 -10.28 -22.75
CA GLN A 63 -22.34 -11.30 -22.05
C GLN A 63 -21.12 -10.67 -21.38
N LEU A 64 -20.33 -9.88 -22.11
CA LEU A 64 -19.19 -9.16 -21.53
C LEU A 64 -19.61 -8.28 -20.33
N LEU A 65 -20.73 -7.55 -20.46
CA LEU A 65 -21.27 -6.75 -19.35
C LEU A 65 -21.70 -7.58 -18.13
N SER A 66 -22.19 -8.80 -18.37
CA SER A 66 -22.51 -9.76 -17.31
C SER A 66 -21.24 -10.19 -16.57
N ASP A 67 -20.14 -10.41 -17.28
CA ASP A 67 -18.86 -10.82 -16.66
C ASP A 67 -18.27 -9.67 -15.82
N PHE A 68 -18.38 -8.43 -16.32
CA PHE A 68 -17.99 -7.23 -15.57
C PHE A 68 -18.79 -7.05 -14.27
N THR A 69 -20.07 -7.40 -14.26
CA THR A 69 -20.93 -7.29 -13.07
C THR A 69 -20.84 -8.49 -12.15
N GLY A 70 -20.62 -9.69 -12.69
CA GLY A 70 -20.52 -10.95 -11.93
C GLY A 70 -19.30 -11.01 -11.01
N GLY A 71 -18.19 -10.36 -11.38
CA GLY A 71 -16.97 -10.31 -10.57
C GLY A 71 -17.07 -9.45 -9.30
N GLY A 72 -18.12 -8.63 -9.13
CA GLY A 72 -18.31 -7.77 -7.95
C GLY A 72 -17.38 -6.55 -7.84
N TYR A 73 -16.40 -6.41 -8.74
CA TYR A 73 -15.50 -5.25 -8.80
C TYR A 73 -16.16 -4.03 -9.44
N PHE A 74 -16.96 -4.23 -10.50
CA PHE A 74 -17.65 -3.17 -11.21
C PHE A 74 -19.16 -3.21 -10.96
N ARG A 75 -19.75 -2.04 -10.75
CA ARG A 75 -21.20 -1.86 -10.65
C ARG A 75 -21.66 -0.92 -11.74
N ILE A 76 -22.45 -1.45 -12.66
CA ILE A 76 -23.07 -0.64 -13.70
C ILE A 76 -24.13 0.26 -13.06
N CYS A 77 -23.92 1.58 -13.14
CA CYS A 77 -24.83 2.58 -12.57
C CYS A 77 -25.59 3.38 -13.64
N ALA A 78 -25.07 3.44 -14.87
CA ALA A 78 -25.67 4.21 -15.95
C ALA A 78 -25.36 3.59 -17.33
N TYR A 79 -26.27 3.80 -18.27
CA TYR A 79 -26.04 3.53 -19.69
C TYR A 79 -26.03 4.86 -20.44
N LEU A 80 -24.98 5.09 -21.23
CA LEU A 80 -24.78 6.32 -21.98
C LEU A 80 -25.32 6.19 -23.39
N ASN A 81 -25.81 7.29 -23.93
CA ASN A 81 -26.28 7.35 -25.31
C ASN A 81 -25.41 8.28 -26.18
N SER A 82 -24.57 9.11 -25.57
CA SER A 82 -23.68 10.03 -26.28
C SER A 82 -22.28 10.03 -25.68
N GLU A 83 -21.27 10.19 -26.54
CA GLU A 83 -19.87 10.32 -26.14
C GLU A 83 -19.63 11.57 -25.27
N LYS A 84 -20.42 12.63 -25.44
CA LYS A 84 -20.33 13.84 -24.60
C LYS A 84 -20.67 13.58 -23.13
N GLU A 85 -21.54 12.59 -22.86
CA GLU A 85 -21.93 12.22 -21.50
C GLU A 85 -20.78 11.54 -20.74
N ILE A 86 -19.78 11.00 -21.45
CA ILE A 86 -18.61 10.34 -20.85
C ILE A 86 -17.80 11.34 -20.02
N ALA A 87 -17.43 12.47 -20.62
CA ALA A 87 -16.65 13.52 -19.96
C ALA A 87 -17.43 14.10 -18.79
N ASP A 88 -18.70 14.47 -19.01
CA ASP A 88 -19.55 15.07 -17.97
C ASP A 88 -19.71 14.16 -16.74
N LEU A 89 -19.83 12.84 -16.93
CA LEU A 89 -19.99 11.89 -15.82
C LEU A 89 -18.70 11.58 -15.07
N LEU A 90 -17.56 11.59 -15.76
CA LEU A 90 -16.24 11.44 -15.14
C LEU A 90 -15.86 12.70 -14.36
N ASP A 91 -16.02 13.89 -14.98
CA ASP A 91 -15.65 15.17 -14.38
C ASP A 91 -16.50 15.50 -13.14
N ARG A 92 -17.75 15.06 -13.10
CA ARG A 92 -18.64 15.21 -11.93
C ARG A 92 -18.45 14.11 -10.88
N SER A 93 -17.49 13.21 -11.06
CA SER A 93 -17.27 12.01 -10.23
C SER A 93 -18.54 11.16 -10.05
N GLY A 94 -19.44 11.19 -11.03
CA GLY A 94 -20.68 10.40 -11.04
C GLY A 94 -20.38 8.91 -11.22
N VAL A 95 -19.35 8.61 -12.00
CA VAL A 95 -18.76 7.28 -12.20
C VAL A 95 -17.23 7.39 -12.14
N ARG A 96 -16.54 6.29 -11.84
CA ARG A 96 -15.07 6.22 -11.86
C ARG A 96 -14.52 5.58 -13.12
N ALA A 97 -15.37 4.87 -13.86
CA ALA A 97 -15.01 4.23 -15.11
C ALA A 97 -16.17 4.27 -16.12
N VAL A 98 -15.85 4.28 -17.40
CA VAL A 98 -16.78 4.18 -18.51
C VAL A 98 -16.29 3.09 -19.45
N LEU A 99 -17.09 2.03 -19.61
CA LEU A 99 -16.82 0.97 -20.55
C LEU A 99 -17.47 1.31 -21.88
N ARG A 100 -16.66 1.46 -22.94
CA ARG A 100 -17.10 1.77 -24.29
C ARG A 100 -16.94 0.55 -25.19
N ILE A 101 -18.06 0.11 -25.77
CA ILE A 101 -18.14 -0.99 -26.73
C ILE A 101 -18.54 -0.41 -28.09
N PRO A 102 -17.65 -0.44 -29.10
CA PRO A 102 -17.91 0.13 -30.41
C PRO A 102 -18.88 -0.72 -31.24
N THR A 103 -19.52 -0.12 -32.24
CA THR A 103 -20.34 -0.83 -33.23
C THR A 103 -19.52 -1.89 -33.96
N GLY A 104 -20.08 -3.08 -34.17
CA GLY A 104 -19.41 -4.18 -34.86
C GLY A 104 -18.59 -5.08 -33.94
N PHE A 105 -18.64 -4.87 -32.63
CA PHE A 105 -17.97 -5.72 -31.64
C PHE A 105 -18.36 -7.21 -31.80
N ALA A 106 -19.65 -7.53 -31.85
CA ALA A 106 -20.10 -8.89 -32.09
C ALA A 106 -19.69 -9.43 -33.48
N ASN A 107 -19.64 -8.58 -34.50
CA ASN A 107 -19.23 -8.99 -35.85
C ASN A 107 -17.74 -9.29 -35.92
N ASP A 108 -16.91 -8.49 -35.25
CA ASP A 108 -15.46 -8.70 -35.18
C ASP A 108 -15.12 -9.92 -34.35
N ILE A 109 -15.82 -10.12 -33.23
CA ILE A 109 -15.81 -11.39 -32.53
C ILE A 109 -16.20 -12.46 -33.54
N ALA A 110 -17.43 -12.52 -34.07
CA ALA A 110 -17.92 -13.54 -35.02
C ALA A 110 -16.92 -13.89 -36.15
N ALA A 111 -16.29 -12.88 -36.75
CA ALA A 111 -15.32 -13.02 -37.84
C ALA A 111 -13.91 -13.49 -37.40
N GLY A 112 -13.64 -13.62 -36.10
CA GLY A 112 -12.33 -14.01 -35.57
C GLY A 112 -11.29 -12.90 -35.64
N ARG A 113 -11.76 -11.64 -35.73
CA ARG A 113 -10.92 -10.44 -35.71
C ARG A 113 -10.77 -9.92 -34.29
N THR A 114 -9.74 -9.11 -34.06
CA THR A 114 -9.53 -8.45 -32.77
C THR A 114 -10.63 -7.42 -32.53
N ALA A 115 -11.57 -7.74 -31.64
CA ALA A 115 -12.60 -6.83 -31.19
C ALA A 115 -11.99 -5.81 -30.22
N LYS A 116 -12.34 -4.52 -30.40
CA LYS A 116 -11.81 -3.43 -29.56
C LYS A 116 -12.81 -3.12 -28.46
N VAL A 117 -12.34 -3.05 -27.22
CA VAL A 117 -13.09 -2.55 -26.06
C VAL A 117 -12.22 -1.49 -25.41
N GLN A 118 -12.85 -0.41 -24.94
CA GLN A 118 -12.15 0.68 -24.29
C GLN A 118 -12.71 0.91 -22.90
N LEU A 119 -11.83 0.95 -21.90
CA LEU A 119 -12.17 1.40 -20.55
C LEU A 119 -11.56 2.79 -20.34
N ILE A 120 -12.41 3.76 -20.02
CA ILE A 120 -12.01 5.14 -19.73
C ILE A 120 -12.20 5.35 -18.24
N THR A 121 -11.19 5.83 -17.53
CA THR A 121 -11.20 5.95 -16.06
C THR A 121 -10.83 7.35 -15.61
N ASP A 122 -11.33 7.76 -14.44
CA ASP A 122 -10.91 9.00 -13.77
C ASP A 122 -9.51 8.82 -13.16
N GLY A 123 -8.51 9.48 -13.74
CA GLY A 123 -7.11 9.38 -13.34
C GLY A 123 -6.73 10.17 -12.08
N THR A 124 -7.68 10.78 -11.35
CA THR A 124 -7.40 11.56 -10.13
C THR A 124 -6.71 10.72 -9.05
N ASP A 125 -7.06 9.44 -8.95
CA ASP A 125 -6.32 8.44 -8.15
C ASP A 125 -5.69 7.40 -9.08
N ALA A 126 -4.39 7.56 -9.33
CA ALA A 126 -3.62 6.69 -10.20
C ALA A 126 -3.57 5.24 -9.71
N ASN A 127 -3.55 5.00 -8.40
CA ASN A 127 -3.49 3.65 -7.84
C ASN A 127 -4.83 2.93 -8.02
N SER A 128 -5.93 3.61 -7.67
CA SER A 128 -7.27 3.05 -7.88
C SER A 128 -7.55 2.77 -9.36
N THR A 129 -7.08 3.66 -10.24
CA THR A 129 -7.19 3.51 -11.70
C THR A 129 -6.40 2.30 -12.21
N ALA A 130 -5.16 2.14 -11.77
CA ALA A 130 -4.32 1.02 -12.18
C ALA A 130 -4.94 -0.33 -11.77
N ILE A 131 -5.50 -0.40 -10.56
CA ILE A 131 -6.22 -1.59 -10.07
C ILE A 131 -7.46 -1.88 -10.93
N ALA A 132 -8.28 -0.86 -11.19
CA ALA A 132 -9.47 -1.00 -12.05
C ALA A 132 -9.13 -1.48 -13.47
N LEU A 133 -8.07 -0.93 -14.08
CA LEU A 133 -7.59 -1.36 -15.39
C LEU A 133 -7.09 -2.81 -15.36
N GLY A 134 -6.41 -3.22 -14.28
CA GLY A 134 -5.99 -4.60 -14.06
C GLY A 134 -7.17 -5.58 -14.03
N TYR A 135 -8.20 -5.28 -13.23
CA TYR A 135 -9.41 -6.12 -13.18
C TYR A 135 -10.12 -6.18 -14.52
N ALA A 136 -10.30 -5.04 -15.20
CA ALA A 136 -10.95 -5.01 -16.50
C ALA A 136 -10.19 -5.82 -17.56
N THR A 137 -8.86 -5.75 -17.55
CA THR A 137 -8.02 -6.53 -18.46
C THR A 137 -8.18 -8.02 -18.21
N SER A 138 -8.19 -8.45 -16.95
CA SER A 138 -8.45 -9.86 -16.60
C SER A 138 -9.80 -10.34 -17.12
N ILE A 139 -10.88 -9.57 -16.87
CA ILE A 139 -12.24 -9.93 -17.31
C ILE A 139 -12.33 -9.99 -18.84
N ILE A 140 -11.69 -9.06 -19.55
CA ILE A 140 -11.67 -9.05 -21.02
C ILE A 140 -10.89 -10.25 -21.56
N ASN A 141 -9.79 -10.64 -20.93
CA ASN A 141 -9.01 -11.82 -21.33
C ASN A 141 -9.80 -13.11 -21.09
N ASP A 142 -10.43 -13.26 -19.92
CA ASP A 142 -11.28 -14.41 -19.60
C ASP A 142 -12.43 -14.56 -20.62
N PHE A 143 -13.12 -13.45 -20.94
CA PHE A 143 -14.16 -13.42 -21.96
C PHE A 143 -13.61 -13.80 -23.35
N ALA A 144 -12.45 -13.27 -23.74
CA ALA A 144 -11.83 -13.60 -25.03
C ALA A 144 -11.50 -15.10 -25.12
N ASP A 145 -11.01 -15.69 -24.03
CA ASP A 145 -10.70 -17.12 -23.93
C ASP A 145 -11.95 -18.00 -24.04
N GLU A 146 -13.03 -17.65 -23.37
CA GLU A 146 -14.32 -18.34 -23.49
C GLU A 146 -14.88 -18.30 -24.91
N GLN A 147 -14.84 -17.12 -25.56
CA GLN A 147 -15.30 -16.95 -26.94
C GLN A 147 -14.46 -17.76 -27.93
N MET A 148 -13.14 -17.85 -27.71
CA MET A 148 -12.26 -18.71 -28.51
C MET A 148 -12.61 -20.19 -28.33
N GLU A 149 -12.83 -20.64 -27.08
CA GLU A 149 -13.14 -22.04 -26.79
C GLU A 149 -14.48 -22.48 -27.42
N GLN A 150 -15.52 -21.64 -27.32
CA GLN A 150 -16.82 -21.91 -27.94
C GLN A 150 -16.73 -22.07 -29.48
N ARG A 151 -15.83 -21.33 -30.13
CA ARG A 151 -15.61 -21.45 -31.58
C ARG A 151 -14.85 -22.70 -31.96
N SER A 152 -13.80 -23.04 -31.20
CA SER A 152 -13.05 -24.27 -31.46
C SER A 152 -13.97 -25.49 -31.36
N ARG A 153 -14.96 -25.48 -30.45
CA ARG A 153 -16.00 -26.52 -30.35
C ARG A 153 -16.98 -26.54 -31.53
N THR A 154 -17.30 -25.38 -32.12
CA THR A 154 -18.31 -25.26 -33.19
C THR A 154 -17.75 -25.48 -34.59
N ASN A 155 -16.53 -25.03 -34.87
CA ASN A 155 -15.94 -25.03 -36.22
C ASN A 155 -14.84 -26.08 -36.45
N GLY A 156 -14.47 -26.88 -35.45
CA GLY A 156 -13.58 -28.05 -35.58
C GLY A 156 -12.14 -27.80 -36.05
N LEU A 157 -11.76 -26.56 -36.38
CA LEU A 157 -10.51 -26.23 -37.09
C LEU A 157 -9.80 -24.96 -36.58
N PHE A 158 -9.86 -24.68 -35.29
CA PHE A 158 -8.99 -23.69 -34.66
C PHE A 158 -8.17 -24.36 -33.55
N THR A 159 -6.97 -24.82 -33.92
CA THR A 159 -5.89 -25.02 -32.96
C THR A 159 -5.51 -23.64 -32.43
N LYS A 160 -5.86 -23.35 -31.18
CA LYS A 160 -5.37 -22.16 -30.46
C LYS A 160 -3.85 -22.13 -30.71
N PRO A 161 -3.23 -21.07 -31.28
CA PRO A 161 -1.80 -20.92 -31.10
C PRO A 161 -1.57 -21.03 -29.60
N VAL A 162 -0.62 -21.85 -29.17
CA VAL A 162 -0.32 -22.02 -27.74
C VAL A 162 0.13 -20.67 -27.21
N GLN A 163 -0.83 -19.86 -26.80
CA GLN A 163 -0.61 -18.62 -26.09
C GLN A 163 -0.29 -19.05 -24.68
N VAL A 164 1.00 -19.07 -24.38
CA VAL A 164 1.48 -19.16 -23.02
C VAL A 164 1.18 -17.79 -22.39
N GLU A 165 -0.03 -17.64 -21.86
CA GLU A 165 -0.37 -16.48 -21.04
C GLU A 165 0.26 -16.67 -19.66
N ALA A 166 1.18 -15.78 -19.32
CA ALA A 166 1.74 -15.73 -17.97
C ALA A 166 0.67 -15.19 -17.02
N VAL A 167 -0.16 -16.08 -16.48
CA VAL A 167 -1.13 -15.75 -15.43
C VAL A 167 -0.33 -15.36 -14.17
N THR A 168 -0.11 -14.06 -14.02
CA THR A 168 0.69 -13.50 -12.93
C THR A 168 -0.19 -13.36 -11.70
N ARG A 169 -0.18 -14.39 -10.85
CA ARG A 169 -0.92 -14.37 -9.59
C ARG A 169 0.00 -13.93 -8.45
N ALA A 170 -0.34 -12.84 -7.78
CA ALA A 170 0.34 -12.46 -6.54
C ALA A 170 0.06 -13.51 -5.46
N TRP A 171 1.10 -14.21 -5.00
CA TRP A 171 0.97 -15.28 -4.00
C TRP A 171 0.52 -14.79 -2.62
N PHE A 172 0.96 -13.59 -2.22
CA PHE A 172 0.70 -13.03 -0.90
C PHE A 172 -0.56 -12.15 -0.83
N ASN A 173 -0.96 -11.57 -1.97
CA ASN A 173 -2.06 -10.61 -2.03
C ASN A 173 -2.82 -10.74 -3.36
N SER A 174 -3.49 -11.88 -3.56
CA SER A 174 -4.23 -12.18 -4.79
C SER A 174 -5.35 -11.17 -5.08
N ASN A 175 -5.93 -10.60 -4.03
CA ASN A 175 -7.00 -9.61 -4.12
C ASN A 175 -6.47 -8.17 -4.27
N MET A 176 -5.14 -7.99 -4.22
CA MET A 176 -4.46 -6.69 -4.20
C MET A 176 -5.00 -5.72 -3.14
N GLU A 177 -5.39 -6.26 -1.98
CA GLU A 177 -5.90 -5.45 -0.86
C GLU A 177 -4.84 -4.46 -0.40
N SER A 178 -5.25 -3.19 -0.30
CA SER A 178 -4.35 -2.05 -0.07
C SER A 178 -3.61 -2.18 1.28
N LYS A 179 -4.27 -2.77 2.27
CA LYS A 179 -3.74 -2.95 3.63
C LYS A 179 -2.41 -3.73 3.67
N TYR A 180 -2.21 -4.72 2.79
CA TYR A 180 -0.97 -5.52 2.78
C TYR A 180 0.23 -4.78 2.18
N TYR A 181 0.00 -3.72 1.41
CA TYR A 181 1.06 -2.87 0.85
C TYR A 181 1.36 -1.69 1.76
N TYR A 182 0.33 -0.96 2.17
CA TYR A 182 0.51 0.31 2.86
C TYR A 182 0.89 0.15 4.33
N VAL A 183 0.31 -0.82 5.05
CA VAL A 183 0.58 -0.98 6.49
C VAL A 183 2.06 -1.28 6.76
N PRO A 184 2.72 -2.24 6.09
CA PRO A 184 4.15 -2.46 6.28
C PRO A 184 5.02 -1.26 5.86
N SER A 185 4.66 -0.61 4.74
CA SER A 185 5.37 0.58 4.26
C SER A 185 5.34 1.70 5.30
N LEU A 186 4.18 1.94 5.90
CA LEU A 186 4.01 2.95 6.94
C LEU A 186 4.79 2.64 8.21
N ILE A 187 4.83 1.38 8.65
CA ILE A 187 5.66 0.99 9.80
C ILE A 187 7.12 1.37 9.54
N ALA A 188 7.66 1.04 8.36
CA ALA A 188 9.03 1.36 7.99
C ALA A 188 9.28 2.89 7.96
N THR A 189 8.43 3.65 7.26
CA THR A 189 8.57 5.11 7.17
C THR A 189 8.38 5.80 8.52
N MET A 190 7.49 5.32 9.38
CA MET A 190 7.30 5.88 10.72
C MET A 190 8.50 5.58 11.62
N LEU A 191 9.05 4.37 11.57
CA LEU A 191 10.28 4.06 12.28
C LEU A 191 11.43 4.96 11.84
N TYR A 192 11.55 5.26 10.54
CA TYR A 192 12.51 6.23 10.02
C TYR A 192 12.31 7.62 10.66
N ILE A 193 11.12 8.19 10.50
CA ILE A 193 10.79 9.53 10.97
C ILE A 193 11.00 9.64 12.48
N PHE A 194 10.54 8.67 13.27
CA PHE A 194 10.71 8.69 14.72
C PHE A 194 12.16 8.51 15.15
N SER A 195 12.91 7.60 14.50
CA SER A 195 14.33 7.42 14.81
C SER A 195 15.13 8.69 14.56
N LEU A 196 14.82 9.42 13.47
CA LEU A 196 15.39 10.74 13.20
C LEU A 196 14.98 11.77 14.25
N LEU A 197 13.68 11.99 14.44
CA LEU A 197 13.17 13.03 15.33
C LEU A 197 13.66 12.86 16.78
N LEU A 198 13.57 11.64 17.33
CA LEU A 198 13.97 11.38 18.71
C LEU A 198 15.47 11.57 18.91
N THR A 199 16.28 11.08 17.96
CA THR A 199 17.74 11.20 18.01
C THR A 199 18.17 12.68 17.86
N SER A 200 17.60 13.40 16.90
CA SER A 200 17.89 14.83 16.69
C SER A 200 17.49 15.68 17.89
N ILE A 201 16.29 15.50 18.45
CA ILE A 201 15.87 16.22 19.67
C ILE A 201 16.82 15.92 20.83
N GLY A 202 17.20 14.64 21.00
CA GLY A 202 18.16 14.24 22.02
C GLY A 202 19.52 14.91 21.88
N ILE A 203 20.03 15.07 20.66
CA ILE A 203 21.32 15.72 20.37
C ILE A 203 21.23 17.24 20.52
N VAL A 204 20.23 17.87 19.90
CA VAL A 204 20.04 19.33 19.94
C VAL A 204 19.87 19.80 21.37
N ARG A 205 19.05 19.11 22.17
CA ARG A 205 18.82 19.46 23.58
C ARG A 205 20.11 19.45 24.40
N GLU A 206 21.01 18.50 24.15
CA GLU A 206 22.30 18.46 24.84
C GLU A 206 23.27 19.55 24.37
N LYS A 207 23.20 19.93 23.09
CA LYS A 207 23.99 21.03 22.54
C LYS A 207 23.54 22.37 23.12
N GLU A 208 22.23 22.59 23.24
CA GLU A 208 21.65 23.81 23.83
C GLU A 208 21.95 23.95 25.33
N ILE A 209 21.93 22.84 26.07
CA ILE A 209 22.18 22.84 27.52
C ILE A 209 23.70 22.88 27.82
N GLY A 210 24.58 22.77 26.81
CA GLY A 210 26.03 22.81 26.98
C GLY A 210 26.64 21.54 27.61
N THR A 211 25.83 20.50 27.82
CA THR A 211 26.26 19.22 28.41
C THR A 211 27.30 18.47 27.57
N ILE A 212 27.37 18.74 26.26
CA ILE A 212 28.37 18.10 25.39
C ILE A 212 29.80 18.46 25.84
N GLU A 213 30.04 19.73 26.20
CA GLU A 213 31.36 20.20 26.65
C GLU A 213 31.71 19.62 28.02
N GLN A 214 30.73 19.50 28.92
CA GLN A 214 30.92 18.88 30.23
C GLN A 214 31.28 17.39 30.11
N VAL A 215 30.67 16.67 29.17
CA VAL A 215 31.00 15.26 28.91
C VAL A 215 32.43 15.10 28.39
N MET A 216 32.95 16.04 27.61
CA MET A 216 34.34 15.98 27.11
C MET A 216 35.39 16.01 28.22
N VAL A 217 35.05 16.53 29.40
CA VAL A 217 35.95 16.59 30.57
C VAL A 217 35.76 15.39 31.51
N THR A 218 34.73 14.57 31.29
CA THR A 218 34.51 13.32 32.05
C THR A 218 35.33 12.15 31.50
N PRO A 219 35.69 11.14 32.32
CA PRO A 219 36.43 9.97 31.87
C PRO A 219 35.54 8.95 31.11
N ILE A 220 34.63 9.45 30.25
CA ILE A 220 33.73 8.65 29.41
C ILE A 220 34.32 8.59 28.01
N ARG A 221 34.43 7.39 27.42
CA ARG A 221 34.90 7.24 26.03
C ARG A 221 33.81 7.67 25.04
N ARG A 222 34.21 8.20 23.88
CA ARG A 222 33.28 8.62 22.80
C ARG A 222 32.28 7.53 22.41
N LEU A 223 32.73 6.28 22.29
CA LEU A 223 31.86 5.14 21.96
C LEU A 223 30.88 4.79 23.09
N GLU A 224 31.28 4.93 24.35
CA GLU A 224 30.38 4.68 25.50
C GLU A 224 29.27 5.73 25.57
N PHE A 225 29.61 6.98 25.25
CA PHE A 225 28.64 8.08 25.16
C PHE A 225 27.65 7.86 24.03
N ILE A 226 28.13 7.56 22.81
CA ILE A 226 27.27 7.29 21.66
C ILE A 226 26.34 6.12 21.97
N LEU A 227 26.87 4.96 22.35
CA LEU A 227 26.06 3.77 22.64
C LEU A 227 25.10 3.99 23.80
N GLY A 228 25.53 4.66 24.87
CA GLY A 228 24.69 4.98 26.02
C GLY A 228 23.51 5.89 25.65
N LYS A 229 23.63 6.65 24.56
CA LYS A 229 22.61 7.56 24.07
C LYS A 229 21.76 7.00 22.93
N THR A 230 22.29 6.18 22.02
CA THR A 230 21.51 5.56 20.94
C THR A 230 20.67 4.37 21.41
N LEU A 231 21.19 3.56 22.33
CA LEU A 231 20.47 2.37 22.81
C LEU A 231 19.09 2.67 23.43
N PRO A 232 18.88 3.71 24.26
CA PRO A 232 17.55 4.09 24.75
C PRO A 232 16.58 4.39 23.61
N TYR A 233 17.03 5.13 22.60
CA TYR A 233 16.21 5.42 21.42
C TYR A 233 15.95 4.17 20.58
N MET A 234 16.91 3.25 20.50
CA MET A 234 16.73 1.96 19.85
C MET A 234 15.65 1.12 20.53
N ILE A 235 15.67 1.07 21.86
CA ILE A 235 14.63 0.42 22.66
C ILE A 235 13.27 1.08 22.38
N THR A 236 13.19 2.41 22.28
CA THR A 236 11.93 3.06 21.89
C THR A 236 11.48 2.74 20.48
N GLY A 237 12.41 2.65 19.52
CA GLY A 237 12.09 2.23 18.16
C GLY A 237 11.44 0.84 18.16
N TYR A 238 11.96 -0.08 18.96
CA TYR A 238 11.36 -1.39 19.15
C TYR A 238 9.98 -1.33 19.81
N ILE A 239 9.81 -0.52 20.86
CA ILE A 239 8.50 -0.34 21.51
C ILE A 239 7.48 0.21 20.50
N SER A 240 7.84 1.26 19.75
CA SER A 240 6.99 1.84 18.72
C SER A 240 6.66 0.84 17.61
N MET A 241 7.63 0.03 17.18
CA MET A 241 7.43 -1.06 16.23
C MET A 241 6.41 -2.07 16.76
N THR A 242 6.54 -2.51 18.02
CA THR A 242 5.61 -3.46 18.63
C THR A 242 4.20 -2.88 18.70
N ILE A 243 4.05 -1.61 19.10
CA ILE A 243 2.75 -0.93 19.14
C ILE A 243 2.14 -0.87 17.74
N MET A 244 2.92 -0.47 16.74
CA MET A 244 2.46 -0.41 15.36
C MET A 244 2.06 -1.78 14.80
N LEU A 245 2.79 -2.84 15.11
CA LEU A 245 2.42 -4.21 14.75
C LEU A 245 1.14 -4.67 15.44
N LEU A 246 0.95 -4.33 16.72
CA LEU A 246 -0.28 -4.64 17.45
C LEU A 246 -1.47 -3.92 16.82
N VAL A 247 -1.32 -2.65 16.44
CA VAL A 247 -2.37 -1.90 15.75
C VAL A 247 -2.66 -2.50 14.36
N ALA A 248 -1.63 -2.85 13.60
CA ALA A 248 -1.76 -3.54 12.32
C ALA A 248 -2.53 -4.87 12.44
N PHE A 249 -2.26 -5.63 13.50
CA PHE A 249 -2.96 -6.89 13.75
C PHE A 249 -4.41 -6.66 14.20
N VAL A 250 -4.65 -5.80 15.19
CA VAL A 250 -5.98 -5.61 15.79
C VAL A 250 -6.93 -4.84 14.88
N ILE A 251 -6.47 -3.76 14.26
CA ILE A 251 -7.33 -2.86 13.46
C ILE A 251 -7.39 -3.33 12.00
N PHE A 252 -6.26 -3.69 11.41
CA PHE A 252 -6.18 -4.00 9.97
C PHE A 252 -6.21 -5.50 9.66
N GLN A 253 -6.18 -6.36 10.68
CA GLN A 253 -6.09 -7.81 10.52
C GLN A 253 -4.89 -8.25 9.66
N VAL A 254 -3.82 -7.44 9.65
CA VAL A 254 -2.60 -7.75 8.91
C VAL A 254 -1.72 -8.62 9.80
N HIS A 255 -1.48 -9.85 9.34
CA HIS A 255 -0.67 -10.83 10.03
C HIS A 255 0.75 -10.81 9.46
N VAL A 256 1.76 -10.80 10.34
CA VAL A 256 3.14 -10.98 9.93
C VAL A 256 3.33 -12.45 9.55
N GLN A 257 3.64 -12.70 8.28
CA GLN A 257 3.95 -14.04 7.79
C GLN A 257 5.48 -14.25 7.85
N GLY A 258 5.90 -15.37 8.43
CA GLY A 258 7.32 -15.70 8.64
C GLY A 258 7.80 -15.50 10.08
N SER A 259 9.09 -15.25 10.24
CA SER A 259 9.71 -15.19 11.57
C SER A 259 9.68 -13.79 12.17
N LEU A 260 8.95 -13.63 13.29
CA LEU A 260 8.97 -12.41 14.10
C LEU A 260 10.39 -12.08 14.58
N SER A 261 11.18 -13.07 15.01
CA SER A 261 12.54 -12.81 15.49
C SER A 261 13.43 -12.24 14.40
N LEU A 262 13.29 -12.72 13.16
CA LEU A 262 14.00 -12.16 12.01
C LEU A 262 13.58 -10.70 11.74
N LEU A 263 12.28 -10.40 11.83
CA LEU A 263 11.77 -9.05 11.64
C LEU A 263 12.33 -8.06 12.68
N TYR A 264 12.38 -8.45 13.96
CA TYR A 264 12.98 -7.63 15.02
C TYR A 264 14.51 -7.48 14.84
N LEU A 265 15.20 -8.53 14.37
CA LEU A 265 16.63 -8.46 14.08
C LEU A 265 16.93 -7.47 12.94
N LEU A 266 16.21 -7.58 11.82
CA LEU A 266 16.34 -6.68 10.68
C LEU A 266 15.96 -5.24 11.03
N THR A 267 14.93 -5.07 11.87
CA THR A 267 14.54 -3.75 12.37
C THR A 267 15.63 -3.15 13.25
N GLY A 268 16.37 -3.97 14.00
CA GLY A 268 17.55 -3.51 14.73
C GLY A 268 18.62 -2.92 13.81
N ILE A 269 18.96 -3.64 12.74
CA ILE A 269 19.92 -3.17 11.74
C ILE A 269 19.43 -1.86 11.12
N TYR A 270 18.13 -1.79 10.78
CA TYR A 270 17.49 -0.60 10.23
C TYR A 270 17.57 0.61 11.18
N LEU A 271 17.20 0.43 12.44
CA LEU A 271 17.27 1.48 13.47
C LEU A 271 18.70 1.96 13.70
N CYS A 272 19.68 1.06 13.74
CA CYS A 272 21.10 1.41 13.84
C CYS A 272 21.53 2.33 12.68
N GLY A 273 21.15 1.98 11.44
CA GLY A 273 21.45 2.78 10.26
C GLY A 273 20.82 4.18 10.34
N ASN A 274 19.53 4.26 10.66
CA ASN A 274 18.82 5.53 10.76
C ASN A 274 19.37 6.43 11.86
N MET A 275 19.73 5.86 13.02
CA MET A 275 20.35 6.61 14.12
C MET A 275 21.75 7.11 13.74
N GLY A 276 22.51 6.33 12.97
CA GLY A 276 23.78 6.77 12.41
C GLY A 276 23.62 7.99 11.52
N ILE A 277 22.60 8.00 10.65
CA ILE A 277 22.25 9.16 9.81
C ILE A 277 21.82 10.34 10.69
N ALA A 278 20.96 10.11 11.68
CA ALA A 278 20.45 11.15 12.56
C ALA A 278 21.50 11.78 13.50
N LEU A 279 22.60 11.05 13.77
CA LEU A 279 23.76 11.58 14.49
C LEU A 279 24.68 12.43 13.61
N LEU A 280 24.70 12.15 12.30
CA LEU A 280 25.56 12.82 11.32
C LEU A 280 24.96 14.15 10.85
N VAL A 281 23.63 14.21 10.68
CA VAL A 281 22.86 15.37 10.24
C VAL A 281 22.52 16.27 11.41
#